data_AF-A0A8K0RN20-F1
#
_entry.id   AF-A0A8K0RN20-F1
#
_cell.length_a   1.000
_cell.length_b   1.000
_cell.length_c   1.000
_cell.angle_alpha   90.00
_cell.angle_beta   90.00
_cell.angle_gamma   90.00
#
_symmetry.space_group_name_H-M   'P 1'
#
loop_
_entity.id
_entity.type
_entity.pdbx_description
1 polymer ?
#
loop_
_entity_poly.entity_id
_entity_poly.type
_entity_poly.pdbx_seq_one_letter_code
_entity_poly.pdbx_strand_id
1 'polypeptide(L)'
;MYRSLLLQLLEGFPDLQKILDKPDLIPRNQVTCPSLNILKDLFRSAISALGERALTCFVDTLDECDEQQVRDMVEFFEEVAEQCVEYNVRFQVCFSSRHYPYIDIKSGIRLTLEGQDGHNEDLRHYISKHLRIQDPALIDELKQMILEKATGIFLWVALVVDILNKENRRRRIALQSRLQAVLSKLSELFKDILTRDQENIEDLLLSIMWILLVKWLLNPGEYYHAIWSGLSLKGLADVKMPSVNTSDASDCFNKCIISSSKGLAEITKARNPTVQFIHESVRDFLIRDKGLYQLWPELGTDWESQAHERLKLCCNAYVFHEVIVNAIDGQQSTEAQRIKDDLLKQFPFLEYASQFVLGHADAAAHRITQQQFISEFPLSSWVPIFNIFEKHKTRRYNQDVDILFSRTEGFQTLFRQGSK
;
A
#
# COMPACT_ATOMS: atom_id res chain seq x y z
N MET A 1 -17.08 -21.03 5.46
CA MET A 1 -17.69 -20.65 4.17
C MET A 1 -18.32 -21.82 3.40
N TYR A 2 -17.56 -22.76 2.83
CA TYR A 2 -18.10 -23.82 1.93
C TYR A 2 -19.31 -24.59 2.46
N ARG A 3 -19.37 -24.88 3.77
CA ARG A 3 -20.53 -25.48 4.44
C ARG A 3 -21.81 -24.67 4.24
N SER A 4 -21.72 -23.34 4.36
CA SER A 4 -22.84 -22.42 4.17
C SER A 4 -23.27 -22.36 2.72
N LEU A 5 -22.31 -22.31 1.78
CA LEU A 5 -22.62 -22.31 0.35
C LEU A 5 -23.32 -23.61 -0.08
N LEU A 6 -22.82 -24.75 0.38
CA LEU A 6 -23.47 -26.05 0.17
C LEU A 6 -24.87 -26.09 0.77
N LEU A 7 -25.05 -25.66 2.01
CA LEU A 7 -26.36 -25.66 2.65
C LEU A 7 -27.36 -24.82 1.85
N GLN A 8 -27.02 -23.58 1.52
CA GLN A 8 -27.90 -22.69 0.75
C GLN A 8 -28.21 -23.24 -0.64
N LEU A 9 -27.23 -23.87 -1.30
CA LEU A 9 -27.41 -24.49 -2.61
C LEU A 9 -28.38 -25.68 -2.54
N LEU A 10 -28.22 -26.54 -1.53
CA LEU A 10 -29.05 -27.74 -1.35
C LEU A 10 -30.45 -27.44 -0.80
N GLU A 11 -30.62 -26.35 -0.06
CA GLU A 11 -31.93 -25.83 0.34
C GLU A 11 -32.66 -25.18 -0.85
N GLY A 12 -31.93 -24.45 -1.69
CA GLY A 12 -32.47 -23.83 -2.91
C GLY A 12 -32.84 -24.83 -4.00
N PHE A 13 -32.09 -25.93 -4.11
CA PHE A 13 -32.33 -27.02 -5.07
C PHE A 13 -32.31 -28.39 -4.38
N PRO A 14 -33.43 -28.80 -3.76
CA PRO A 14 -33.49 -30.03 -2.97
C PRO A 14 -33.14 -31.31 -3.73
N ASP A 15 -33.37 -31.36 -5.05
CA ASP A 15 -33.00 -32.49 -5.91
C ASP A 15 -31.48 -32.71 -5.98
N LEU A 16 -30.67 -31.70 -5.67
CA LEU A 16 -29.22 -31.82 -5.60
C LEU A 16 -28.76 -32.60 -4.36
N GLN A 17 -29.59 -32.76 -3.32
CA GLN A 17 -29.20 -33.46 -2.09
C GLN A 17 -28.74 -34.91 -2.32
N LYS A 18 -29.14 -35.53 -3.45
CA LYS A 18 -28.62 -36.82 -3.93
C LYS A 18 -27.10 -36.90 -4.01
N ILE A 19 -26.38 -35.77 -4.08
CA ILE A 19 -24.92 -35.77 -4.06
C ILE A 19 -24.34 -36.19 -2.70
N LEU A 20 -25.11 -36.06 -1.61
CA LEU A 20 -24.71 -36.49 -0.27
C LEU A 20 -24.72 -38.02 -0.13
N ASP A 21 -25.46 -38.72 -1.00
CA ASP A 21 -25.52 -40.18 -1.00
C ASP A 21 -24.34 -40.83 -1.74
N LYS A 22 -23.45 -40.03 -2.36
CA LYS A 22 -22.28 -40.54 -3.09
C LYS A 22 -21.21 -41.05 -2.12
N PRO A 23 -20.96 -42.38 -2.04
CA PRO A 23 -20.02 -42.96 -1.09
C PRO A 23 -18.56 -42.59 -1.40
N ASP A 24 -18.28 -42.20 -2.65
CA ASP A 24 -16.96 -41.74 -3.10
C ASP A 24 -16.60 -40.36 -2.53
N LEU A 25 -17.61 -39.57 -2.12
CA LEU A 25 -17.43 -38.23 -1.56
C LEU A 25 -17.59 -38.21 -0.04
N ILE A 26 -18.56 -38.97 0.50
CA ILE A 26 -18.81 -39.05 1.94
C ILE A 26 -18.63 -40.50 2.40
N PRO A 27 -17.56 -40.81 3.16
CA PRO A 27 -17.39 -42.13 3.76
C PRO A 27 -18.58 -42.49 4.65
N ARG A 28 -19.15 -43.69 4.46
CA ARG A 28 -20.37 -44.15 5.18
C ARG A 28 -20.28 -44.15 6.71
N ASN A 29 -19.08 -44.06 7.27
CA ASN A 29 -18.82 -44.08 8.71
C ASN A 29 -18.36 -42.70 9.26
N GLN A 30 -18.57 -41.62 8.51
CA GLN A 30 -18.09 -40.29 8.93
C GLN A 30 -18.98 -39.70 10.02
N VAL A 31 -18.47 -39.70 11.26
CA VAL A 31 -19.16 -39.16 12.46
C VAL A 31 -18.91 -37.66 12.64
N THR A 32 -17.88 -37.12 11.99
CA THR A 32 -17.44 -35.73 12.11
C THR A 32 -17.77 -34.91 10.87
N CYS A 33 -17.64 -33.58 10.97
CA CYS A 33 -17.78 -32.69 9.81
C CYS A 33 -16.85 -33.12 8.66
N PRO A 34 -17.30 -33.10 7.39
CA PRO A 34 -16.46 -33.37 6.24
C PRO A 34 -15.26 -32.42 6.17
N SER A 35 -14.14 -32.91 5.63
CA SER A 35 -12.93 -32.11 5.41
C SER A 35 -13.15 -31.02 4.35
N LEU A 36 -12.28 -30.01 4.31
CA LEU A 36 -12.37 -28.92 3.35
C LEU A 36 -12.41 -29.42 1.89
N ASN A 37 -11.56 -30.40 1.56
CA ASN A 37 -11.51 -30.98 0.22
C ASN A 37 -12.82 -31.69 -0.13
N ILE A 38 -13.38 -32.47 0.80
CA ILE A 38 -14.69 -33.10 0.60
C ILE A 38 -15.78 -32.05 0.38
N LEU A 39 -15.76 -30.95 1.13
CA LEU A 39 -16.72 -29.85 0.93
C LEU A 39 -16.55 -29.17 -0.43
N LYS A 40 -15.31 -28.97 -0.90
CA LYS A 40 -15.02 -28.45 -2.24
C LYS A 40 -15.56 -29.41 -3.32
N ASP A 41 -15.32 -30.70 -3.18
CA ASP A 41 -15.76 -31.73 -4.14
C ASP A 41 -17.28 -31.90 -4.18
N LEU A 42 -17.94 -31.85 -3.00
CA LEU A 42 -19.40 -31.83 -2.90
C LEU A 42 -19.96 -30.58 -3.59
N PHE A 43 -19.38 -29.41 -3.35
CA PHE A 43 -19.85 -28.16 -3.94
C PHE A 43 -19.71 -28.17 -5.47
N ARG A 44 -18.54 -28.58 -5.97
CA ARG A 44 -18.29 -28.81 -7.40
C ARG A 44 -19.31 -29.78 -7.99
N SER A 45 -19.54 -30.93 -7.34
CA SER A 45 -20.53 -31.93 -7.77
C SER A 45 -21.96 -31.39 -7.80
N ALA A 46 -22.35 -30.55 -6.85
CA ALA A 46 -23.66 -29.92 -6.80
C ALA A 46 -23.84 -28.95 -7.97
N ILE A 47 -22.82 -28.12 -8.24
CA ILE A 47 -22.82 -27.16 -9.35
C ILE A 47 -22.94 -27.89 -10.69
N SER A 48 -22.16 -28.95 -10.92
CA SER A 48 -22.25 -29.73 -12.16
C SER A 48 -23.63 -30.37 -12.38
N ALA A 49 -24.40 -30.58 -11.31
CA ALA A 49 -25.75 -31.14 -11.36
C ALA A 49 -26.86 -30.08 -11.52
N LEU A 50 -26.51 -28.79 -11.67
CA LEU A 50 -27.49 -27.71 -11.88
C LEU A 50 -28.25 -27.84 -13.21
N GLY A 51 -27.67 -28.46 -14.24
CA GLY A 51 -28.28 -28.49 -15.57
C GLY A 51 -28.49 -27.07 -16.12
N GLU A 52 -29.71 -26.74 -16.55
CA GLU A 52 -30.04 -25.41 -17.11
C GLU A 52 -30.23 -24.30 -16.06
N ARG A 53 -30.20 -24.65 -14.77
CA ARG A 53 -30.39 -23.69 -13.65
C ARG A 53 -29.16 -22.80 -13.50
N ALA A 54 -29.40 -21.57 -13.08
CA ALA A 54 -28.33 -20.61 -12.82
C ALA A 54 -28.02 -20.53 -11.32
N LEU A 55 -26.75 -20.37 -10.98
CA LEU A 55 -26.27 -20.10 -9.63
C LEU A 55 -25.32 -18.90 -9.65
N THR A 56 -25.59 -17.93 -8.77
CA THR A 56 -24.70 -16.80 -8.51
C THR A 56 -24.28 -16.82 -7.04
N CYS A 57 -22.98 -16.85 -6.78
CA CYS A 57 -22.43 -16.79 -5.43
C CYS A 57 -21.90 -15.39 -5.13
N PHE A 58 -22.29 -14.84 -3.99
CA PHE A 58 -21.70 -13.61 -3.44
C PHE A 58 -20.88 -13.98 -2.21
N VAL A 59 -19.59 -13.70 -2.24
CA VAL A 59 -18.68 -13.93 -1.13
C VAL A 59 -18.13 -12.58 -0.68
N ASP A 60 -18.54 -12.18 0.50
CA ASP A 60 -18.22 -10.88 1.08
C ASP A 60 -16.91 -10.92 1.88
N THR A 61 -16.21 -9.79 1.93
CA THR A 61 -15.07 -9.51 2.82
C THR A 61 -13.95 -10.55 2.78
N LEU A 62 -13.42 -10.83 1.58
CA LEU A 62 -12.30 -11.79 1.45
C LEU A 62 -11.06 -11.37 2.23
N ASP A 63 -10.84 -10.07 2.38
CA ASP A 63 -9.69 -9.53 3.10
C ASP A 63 -9.70 -9.81 4.62
N GLU A 64 -10.79 -10.34 5.17
CA GLU A 64 -10.84 -10.79 6.57
C GLU A 64 -10.33 -12.23 6.76
N CYS A 65 -10.05 -12.94 5.66
CA CYS A 65 -9.54 -14.30 5.69
C CYS A 65 -8.00 -14.32 5.56
N ASP A 66 -7.42 -15.45 5.96
CA ASP A 66 -6.02 -15.76 5.71
C ASP A 66 -5.68 -15.71 4.21
N GLU A 67 -4.55 -15.08 3.86
CA GLU A 67 -4.22 -14.80 2.45
C GLU A 67 -4.07 -16.08 1.62
N GLN A 68 -3.47 -17.13 2.17
CA GLN A 68 -3.32 -18.40 1.47
C GLN A 68 -4.69 -19.06 1.25
N GLN A 69 -5.56 -19.04 2.26
CA GLN A 69 -6.92 -19.56 2.12
C GLN A 69 -7.74 -18.82 1.06
N VAL A 70 -7.56 -17.51 0.94
CA VAL A 70 -8.21 -16.69 -0.11
C VAL A 70 -7.72 -17.09 -1.49
N ARG A 71 -6.39 -17.23 -1.67
CA ARG A 71 -5.79 -17.67 -2.94
C ARG A 71 -6.31 -19.05 -3.35
N ASP A 72 -6.28 -20.02 -2.43
CA ASP A 72 -6.79 -21.38 -2.64
C ASP A 72 -8.30 -21.43 -2.95
N MET A 73 -9.05 -20.44 -2.45
CA MET A 73 -10.47 -20.31 -2.68
C MET A 73 -10.76 -19.72 -4.06
N VAL A 74 -10.07 -18.64 -4.43
CA VAL A 74 -10.22 -17.99 -5.73
C VAL A 74 -9.84 -18.97 -6.84
N GLU A 75 -8.69 -19.64 -6.73
CA GLU A 75 -8.27 -20.66 -7.69
C GLU A 75 -9.31 -21.77 -7.84
N PHE A 76 -9.86 -22.27 -6.74
CA PHE A 76 -10.93 -23.26 -6.78
C PHE A 76 -12.19 -22.75 -7.53
N PHE A 77 -12.61 -21.51 -7.30
CA PHE A 77 -13.77 -20.95 -7.98
C PHE A 77 -13.51 -20.70 -9.47
N GLU A 78 -12.29 -20.30 -9.85
CA GLU A 78 -11.87 -20.19 -11.25
C GLU A 78 -11.95 -21.54 -11.95
N GLU A 79 -11.38 -22.60 -11.35
CA GLU A 79 -11.45 -23.97 -11.89
C GLU A 79 -12.90 -24.43 -12.08
N VAL A 80 -13.77 -24.17 -11.10
CA VAL A 80 -15.19 -24.54 -11.18
C VAL A 80 -15.91 -23.74 -12.26
N ALA A 81 -15.61 -22.44 -12.40
CA ALA A 81 -16.19 -21.60 -13.44
C ALA A 81 -15.77 -22.06 -14.84
N GLU A 82 -14.50 -22.39 -15.05
CA GLU A 82 -13.98 -22.94 -16.29
C GLU A 82 -14.68 -24.27 -16.66
N GLN A 83 -14.82 -25.19 -15.71
CA GLN A 83 -15.56 -26.44 -15.92
C GLN A 83 -17.03 -26.18 -16.27
N CYS A 84 -17.68 -25.20 -15.64
CA CYS A 84 -19.07 -24.86 -15.94
C CYS A 84 -19.27 -24.37 -17.37
N VAL A 85 -18.28 -23.68 -17.94
CA VAL A 85 -18.31 -23.26 -19.35
C VAL A 85 -18.33 -24.50 -20.27
N GLU A 86 -17.51 -25.50 -19.99
CA GLU A 86 -17.47 -26.75 -20.78
C GLU A 86 -18.80 -27.53 -20.75
N TYR A 87 -19.43 -27.58 -19.58
CA TYR A 87 -20.70 -28.28 -19.38
C TYR A 87 -21.95 -27.42 -19.63
N ASN A 88 -21.79 -26.18 -20.12
CA ASN A 88 -22.86 -25.21 -20.37
C ASN A 88 -23.75 -24.95 -19.13
N VAL A 89 -23.13 -24.93 -17.94
CA VAL A 89 -23.77 -24.61 -16.66
C VAL A 89 -23.63 -23.11 -16.38
N ARG A 90 -24.72 -22.44 -16.02
CA ARG A 90 -24.71 -21.00 -15.70
C ARG A 90 -24.25 -20.78 -14.26
N PHE A 91 -22.95 -20.61 -14.08
CA PHE A 91 -22.34 -20.32 -12.78
C PHE A 91 -21.62 -18.97 -12.77
N GLN A 92 -21.87 -18.17 -11.75
CA GLN A 92 -21.24 -16.86 -11.55
C GLN A 92 -20.80 -16.71 -10.09
N VAL A 93 -19.68 -16.03 -9.88
CA VAL A 93 -19.19 -15.68 -8.55
C VAL A 93 -18.80 -14.20 -8.50
N CYS A 94 -19.14 -13.54 -7.40
CA CYS A 94 -18.77 -12.17 -7.10
C CYS A 94 -18.08 -12.13 -5.75
N PHE A 95 -16.86 -11.60 -5.74
CA PHE A 95 -16.05 -11.41 -4.55
C PHE A 95 -16.03 -9.92 -4.18
N SER A 96 -16.16 -9.61 -2.89
CA SER A 96 -15.84 -8.29 -2.36
C SER A 96 -14.58 -8.39 -1.50
N SER A 97 -13.70 -7.39 -1.60
CA SER A 97 -12.46 -7.32 -0.85
C SER A 97 -11.94 -5.89 -0.81
N ARG A 98 -11.18 -5.54 0.23
CA ARG A 98 -10.26 -4.39 0.19
C ARG A 98 -9.11 -4.63 -0.79
N HIS A 99 -8.34 -3.58 -1.08
CA HIS A 99 -7.14 -3.68 -1.94
C HIS A 99 -6.06 -4.61 -1.39
N TYR A 100 -5.99 -4.78 -0.07
CA TYR A 100 -5.04 -5.66 0.61
C TYR A 100 -5.78 -6.74 1.43
N PRO A 101 -5.44 -8.04 1.29
CA PRO A 101 -4.37 -8.59 0.47
C PRO A 101 -4.63 -8.43 -1.03
N TYR A 102 -3.57 -8.40 -1.84
CA TYR A 102 -3.73 -8.33 -3.29
C TYR A 102 -4.19 -9.69 -3.81
N ILE A 103 -5.43 -9.75 -4.29
CA ILE A 103 -6.03 -10.95 -4.85
C ILE A 103 -5.91 -10.89 -6.38
N ASP A 104 -5.17 -11.84 -6.95
CA ASP A 104 -5.05 -12.01 -8.39
C ASP A 104 -6.19 -12.88 -8.91
N ILE A 105 -6.91 -12.41 -9.93
CA ILE A 105 -8.00 -13.12 -10.58
C ILE A 105 -7.66 -13.16 -12.06
N LYS A 106 -7.39 -14.34 -12.59
CA LYS A 106 -6.97 -14.58 -13.98
C LYS A 106 -8.10 -14.24 -14.95
N SER A 107 -9.31 -14.67 -14.61
CA SER A 107 -10.48 -14.63 -15.50
C SER A 107 -11.66 -13.99 -14.78
N GLY A 108 -11.77 -12.66 -14.84
CA GLY A 108 -12.87 -11.96 -14.18
C GLY A 108 -12.95 -10.46 -14.50
N ILE A 109 -14.01 -9.84 -14.01
CA ILE A 109 -14.20 -8.38 -14.08
C ILE A 109 -13.87 -7.80 -12.71
N ARG A 110 -12.88 -6.91 -12.63
CA ARG A 110 -12.54 -6.17 -11.42
C ARG A 110 -13.21 -4.80 -11.44
N LEU A 111 -14.03 -4.53 -10.43
CA LEU A 111 -14.68 -3.23 -10.23
C LEU A 111 -14.10 -2.55 -9.00
N THR A 112 -13.36 -1.46 -9.20
CA THR A 112 -12.87 -0.60 -8.11
C THR A 112 -13.89 0.48 -7.83
N LEU A 113 -14.58 0.40 -6.69
CA LEU A 113 -15.74 1.23 -6.37
C LEU A 113 -15.40 2.72 -6.26
N GLU A 114 -14.30 3.09 -5.58
CA GLU A 114 -13.93 4.50 -5.44
C GLU A 114 -13.52 5.18 -6.75
N GLY A 115 -13.33 4.39 -7.82
CA GLY A 115 -13.04 4.88 -9.16
C GLY A 115 -14.27 5.04 -10.06
N GLN A 116 -15.46 4.63 -9.63
CA GLN A 116 -16.66 4.64 -10.47
C GLN A 116 -17.33 6.02 -10.52
N ASP A 117 -17.89 6.34 -11.68
CA ASP A 117 -18.78 7.49 -11.85
C ASP A 117 -19.99 7.36 -10.91
N GLY A 118 -20.39 8.45 -10.26
CA GLY A 118 -21.49 8.43 -9.30
C GLY A 118 -21.04 8.24 -7.84
N HIS A 119 -19.82 7.78 -7.57
CA HIS A 119 -19.37 7.53 -6.18
C HIS A 119 -19.43 8.79 -5.29
N ASN A 120 -19.02 9.93 -5.84
CA ASN A 120 -19.12 11.21 -5.12
C ASN A 120 -20.57 11.67 -4.96
N GLU A 121 -21.42 11.40 -5.95
CA GLU A 121 -22.86 11.67 -5.90
C GLU A 121 -23.54 10.83 -4.82
N ASP A 122 -23.13 9.57 -4.64
CA ASP A 122 -23.62 8.68 -3.60
C ASP A 122 -23.22 9.16 -2.20
N LEU A 123 -21.99 9.65 -2.02
CA LEU A 123 -21.56 10.28 -0.77
C LEU A 123 -22.41 11.52 -0.47
N ARG A 124 -22.64 12.39 -1.47
CA ARG A 124 -23.51 13.57 -1.34
C ARG A 124 -24.94 13.19 -0.95
N HIS A 125 -25.46 12.15 -1.60
CA HIS A 125 -26.80 11.64 -1.34
C HIS A 125 -26.92 11.09 0.08
N TYR A 126 -25.94 10.29 0.52
CA TYR A 126 -25.90 9.74 1.86
C TYR A 126 -25.89 10.83 2.93
N ILE A 127 -25.00 11.82 2.83
CA ILE A 127 -24.94 12.92 3.80
C ILE A 127 -26.27 13.67 3.84
N SER A 128 -26.83 14.00 2.67
CA SER A 128 -28.09 14.74 2.58
C SER A 128 -29.28 13.98 3.19
N LYS A 129 -29.30 12.66 3.05
CA LYS A 129 -30.38 11.81 3.57
C LYS A 129 -30.23 11.53 5.07
N HIS A 130 -29.00 11.41 5.57
CA HIS A 130 -28.74 10.92 6.91
C HIS A 130 -28.36 12.00 7.92
N LEU A 131 -27.92 13.19 7.49
CA LEU A 131 -27.61 14.31 8.38
C LEU A 131 -28.90 14.95 8.91
N ARG A 132 -29.15 14.82 10.22
CA ARG A 132 -30.35 15.28 10.91
C ARG A 132 -30.11 16.60 11.64
N ILE A 133 -29.56 17.59 10.93
CA ILE A 133 -29.39 18.96 11.42
C ILE A 133 -30.51 19.81 10.83
N GLN A 134 -31.03 20.77 11.60
CA GLN A 134 -32.19 21.58 11.17
C GLN A 134 -31.79 22.95 10.61
N ASP A 135 -30.58 23.43 10.90
CA ASP A 135 -30.09 24.73 10.45
C ASP A 135 -29.56 24.63 9.01
N PRO A 136 -30.24 25.22 8.01
CA PRO A 136 -29.87 25.06 6.60
C PRO A 136 -28.48 25.62 6.27
N ALA A 137 -28.08 26.73 6.88
CA ALA A 137 -26.77 27.34 6.61
C ALA A 137 -25.62 26.45 7.10
N LEU A 138 -25.80 25.84 8.27
CA LEU A 138 -24.83 24.90 8.83
C LEU A 138 -24.81 23.56 8.07
N ILE A 139 -25.94 23.11 7.52
CA ILE A 139 -26.02 21.87 6.75
C ILE A 139 -25.14 21.94 5.49
N ASP A 140 -25.23 23.03 4.73
CA ASP A 140 -24.47 23.17 3.49
C ASP A 140 -22.96 23.28 3.75
N GLU A 141 -22.58 24.03 4.79
CA GLU A 141 -21.19 24.10 5.25
C GLU A 141 -20.65 22.72 5.68
N LEU A 142 -21.41 21.99 6.51
CA LEU A 142 -21.01 20.66 6.97
C LEU A 142 -20.97 19.65 5.82
N LYS A 143 -21.92 19.68 4.89
CA LYS A 143 -21.91 18.82 3.70
C LYS A 143 -20.64 19.01 2.90
N GLN A 144 -20.31 20.27 2.58
CA GLN A 144 -19.11 20.58 1.81
C GLN A 144 -17.85 20.10 2.54
N MET A 145 -17.76 20.41 3.84
CA MET A 145 -16.61 20.02 4.66
C MET A 145 -16.46 18.50 4.80
N ILE A 146 -17.56 17.75 4.95
CA ILE A 146 -17.52 16.28 5.02
C ILE A 146 -17.08 15.70 3.68
N LEU A 147 -17.59 16.20 2.55
CA LEU A 147 -17.23 15.70 1.23
C LEU A 147 -15.76 15.94 0.91
N GLU A 148 -15.27 17.14 1.17
CA GLU A 148 -13.86 17.50 0.97
C GLU A 148 -12.93 16.64 1.82
N LYS A 149 -13.32 16.39 3.08
CA LYS A 149 -12.52 15.59 4.01
C LYS A 149 -12.69 14.08 3.87
N ALA A 150 -13.71 13.61 3.15
CA ALA A 150 -13.93 12.17 3.00
C ALA A 150 -12.96 11.56 1.98
N THR A 151 -12.50 12.34 1.00
CA THR A 151 -11.67 11.89 -0.14
C THR A 151 -12.14 10.57 -0.76
N GLY A 152 -13.45 10.37 -0.86
CA GLY A 152 -14.04 9.14 -1.40
C GLY A 152 -14.24 7.99 -0.40
N ILE A 153 -13.86 8.12 0.87
CA ILE A 153 -13.98 7.05 1.86
C ILE A 153 -15.37 7.06 2.51
N PHE A 154 -16.25 6.16 2.06
CA PHE A 154 -17.64 6.08 2.51
C PHE A 154 -17.79 5.80 4.02
N LEU A 155 -16.94 4.92 4.56
CA LEU A 155 -16.94 4.61 6.00
C LEU A 155 -16.65 5.86 6.85
N TRP A 156 -15.75 6.73 6.37
CA TRP A 156 -15.45 8.00 7.03
C TRP A 156 -16.70 8.89 7.10
N VAL A 157 -17.42 9.02 5.97
CA VAL A 157 -18.67 9.78 5.90
C VAL A 157 -19.72 9.23 6.86
N ALA A 158 -19.95 7.92 6.86
CA ALA A 158 -20.92 7.28 7.75
C ALA A 158 -20.62 7.55 9.23
N LEU A 159 -19.35 7.41 9.64
CA LEU A 159 -18.91 7.67 11.02
C LEU A 159 -19.10 9.14 11.42
N VAL A 160 -18.75 10.08 10.53
CA VAL A 160 -18.88 11.51 10.80
C VAL A 160 -20.33 11.93 10.91
N VAL A 161 -21.19 11.49 9.99
CA VAL A 161 -22.64 11.78 10.01
C VAL A 161 -23.29 11.25 11.28
N ASP A 162 -22.98 10.02 11.69
CA ASP A 162 -23.49 9.43 12.93
C ASP A 162 -23.11 10.24 14.17
N ILE A 163 -21.89 10.78 14.20
CA ILE A 163 -21.40 11.61 15.30
C ILE A 163 -22.12 12.96 15.32
N LEU A 164 -22.22 13.64 14.18
CA LEU A 164 -22.96 14.91 14.05
C LEU A 164 -24.43 14.74 14.49
N ASN A 165 -25.05 13.63 14.13
CA ASN A 165 -26.42 13.30 14.53
C ASN A 165 -26.56 13.08 16.04
N LYS A 166 -25.61 12.37 16.67
CA LYS A 166 -25.61 12.16 18.12
C LYS A 166 -25.43 13.48 18.88
N GLU A 167 -24.61 14.39 18.36
CA GLU A 167 -24.36 15.68 18.99
C GLU A 167 -25.53 16.66 18.82
N ASN A 168 -26.22 16.66 17.67
CA ASN A 168 -27.45 17.44 17.51
C ASN A 168 -28.50 17.11 18.59
N ARG A 169 -28.50 15.86 19.10
CA ARG A 169 -29.38 15.44 20.21
C ARG A 169 -28.91 15.88 21.60
N ARG A 170 -27.61 16.14 21.80
CA ARG A 170 -26.99 16.34 23.14
C ARG A 170 -26.66 17.79 23.52
N ARG A 171 -26.85 18.74 22.59
CA ARG A 171 -26.58 20.22 22.63
C ARG A 171 -25.36 20.60 21.78
N ARG A 172 -25.54 21.63 20.94
CA ARG A 172 -24.70 22.10 19.80
C ARG A 172 -23.26 22.59 20.12
N ILE A 173 -22.70 22.33 21.31
CA ILE A 173 -21.58 23.15 21.84
C ILE A 173 -20.18 22.57 21.54
N ALA A 174 -20.04 21.30 21.15
CA ALA A 174 -18.73 20.63 21.19
C ALA A 174 -18.33 19.88 19.90
N LEU A 175 -18.46 20.55 18.74
CA LEU A 175 -18.15 19.97 17.43
C LEU A 175 -16.67 19.54 17.29
N GLN A 176 -15.72 20.37 17.75
CA GLN A 176 -14.27 20.14 17.64
C GLN A 176 -13.77 18.97 18.50
N SER A 177 -14.15 18.90 19.77
CA SER A 177 -13.77 17.79 20.67
C SER A 177 -14.38 16.45 20.24
N ARG A 178 -15.37 16.45 19.34
CA ARG A 178 -16.05 15.24 18.86
C ARG A 178 -15.57 14.79 17.47
N LEU A 179 -15.07 15.71 16.64
CA LEU A 179 -14.20 15.36 15.51
C LEU A 179 -13.01 14.51 15.97
N GLN A 180 -12.46 14.77 17.17
CA GLN A 180 -11.43 13.91 17.77
C GLN A 180 -11.92 12.47 18.09
N ALA A 181 -13.21 12.25 18.34
CA ALA A 181 -13.77 10.90 18.56
C ALA A 181 -13.97 10.12 17.25
N VAL A 182 -14.10 10.80 16.10
CA VAL A 182 -14.03 10.17 14.76
C VAL A 182 -12.60 9.69 14.54
N LEU A 183 -11.63 10.57 14.79
CA LEU A 183 -10.21 10.29 14.64
C LEU A 183 -9.79 9.09 15.47
N SER A 184 -10.24 8.97 16.73
CA SER A 184 -9.92 7.80 17.55
C SER A 184 -10.47 6.48 16.97
N LYS A 185 -11.68 6.48 16.38
CA LYS A 185 -12.25 5.26 15.77
C LYS A 185 -11.54 4.87 14.47
N LEU A 186 -11.15 5.86 13.67
CA LEU A 186 -10.32 5.64 12.47
C LEU A 186 -8.93 5.14 12.87
N SER A 187 -8.37 5.66 13.95
CA SER A 187 -7.08 5.22 14.49
C SER A 187 -7.11 3.75 14.92
N GLU A 188 -8.17 3.31 15.60
CA GLU A 188 -8.34 1.87 15.88
C GLU A 188 -8.50 1.06 14.58
N LEU A 189 -9.27 1.54 13.58
CA LEU A 189 -9.38 0.87 12.29
C LEU A 189 -8.03 0.71 11.57
N PHE A 190 -7.21 1.77 11.53
CA PHE A 190 -5.89 1.69 10.91
C PHE A 190 -4.96 0.76 11.68
N LYS A 191 -5.02 0.79 13.01
CA LYS A 191 -4.29 -0.16 13.85
C LYS A 191 -4.69 -1.59 13.51
N ASP A 192 -5.99 -1.89 13.48
CA ASP A 192 -6.50 -3.22 13.14
C ASP A 192 -6.06 -3.66 11.74
N ILE A 193 -6.09 -2.77 10.74
CA ILE A 193 -5.59 -3.04 9.38
C ILE A 193 -4.10 -3.40 9.41
N LEU A 194 -3.29 -2.61 10.11
CA LEU A 194 -1.84 -2.77 10.09
C LEU A 194 -1.36 -3.99 10.90
N THR A 195 -2.09 -4.36 11.95
CA THR A 195 -1.77 -5.51 12.82
C THR A 195 -2.51 -6.79 12.44
N ARG A 196 -3.32 -6.79 11.37
CA ARG A 196 -4.16 -7.93 10.97
C ARG A 196 -3.36 -9.21 10.76
N ASP A 197 -2.21 -9.07 10.15
CA ASP A 197 -1.25 -10.13 9.88
C ASP A 197 0.17 -9.65 10.25
N GLN A 198 1.11 -10.59 10.33
CA GLN A 198 2.53 -10.33 10.60
C GLN A 198 3.40 -10.50 9.33
N GLU A 199 2.79 -10.45 8.15
CA GLU A 199 3.50 -10.54 6.88
C GLU A 199 4.04 -9.17 6.46
N ASN A 200 5.18 -9.18 5.76
CA ASN A 200 5.79 -8.00 5.12
C ASN A 200 5.94 -6.77 6.07
N ILE A 201 6.21 -7.01 7.36
CA ILE A 201 6.33 -5.93 8.37
C ILE A 201 7.46 -4.95 8.00
N GLU A 202 8.55 -5.47 7.44
CA GLU A 202 9.69 -4.65 7.01
C GLU A 202 9.35 -3.78 5.80
N ASP A 203 8.60 -4.32 4.85
CA ASP A 203 8.05 -3.59 3.71
C ASP A 203 7.13 -2.46 4.20
N LEU A 204 6.25 -2.76 5.17
CA LEU A 204 5.34 -1.79 5.77
C LEU A 204 6.07 -0.66 6.48
N LEU A 205 7.06 -0.99 7.29
CA LEU A 205 7.85 0.02 7.98
C LEU A 205 8.58 0.92 6.98
N LEU A 206 9.21 0.33 5.95
CA LEU A 206 9.87 1.09 4.88
C LEU A 206 8.90 1.96 4.08
N SER A 207 7.73 1.41 3.72
CA SER A 207 6.65 2.13 3.02
C SER A 207 6.25 3.38 3.78
N ILE A 208 5.95 3.24 5.07
CA ILE A 208 5.55 4.35 5.93
C ILE A 208 6.69 5.38 6.04
N MET A 209 7.93 4.95 6.26
CA MET A 209 9.08 5.86 6.34
C MET A 209 9.26 6.66 5.05
N TRP A 210 9.21 6.01 3.88
CA TRP A 210 9.32 6.69 2.60
C TRP A 210 8.18 7.69 2.40
N ILE A 211 6.92 7.30 2.60
CA ILE A 211 5.78 8.21 2.38
C ILE A 211 5.83 9.41 3.34
N LEU A 212 6.29 9.23 4.58
CA LEU A 212 6.34 10.29 5.58
C LEU A 212 7.52 11.25 5.43
N LEU A 213 8.71 10.73 5.12
CA LEU A 213 9.97 11.46 5.30
C LEU A 213 10.67 11.86 4.00
N VAL A 214 10.04 11.60 2.85
CA VAL A 214 10.63 11.97 1.57
C VAL A 214 10.74 13.48 1.38
N LYS A 215 11.83 13.92 0.73
CA LYS A 215 12.03 15.33 0.35
C LYS A 215 11.16 15.76 -0.84
N TRP A 216 10.78 14.82 -1.71
CA TRP A 216 9.69 14.96 -2.68
C TRP A 216 8.93 13.64 -2.81
N LEU A 217 7.66 13.71 -3.21
CA LEU A 217 6.84 12.51 -3.39
C LEU A 217 7.42 11.62 -4.50
N LEU A 218 7.63 10.34 -4.18
CA LEU A 218 8.22 9.38 -5.11
C LEU A 218 7.19 9.00 -6.18
N ASN A 219 7.62 8.90 -7.43
CA ASN A 219 6.84 8.23 -8.46
C ASN A 219 6.83 6.69 -8.23
N PRO A 220 5.94 5.92 -8.89
CA PRO A 220 5.83 4.48 -8.64
C PRO A 220 7.13 3.69 -8.87
N GLY A 221 7.92 4.05 -9.88
CA GLY A 221 9.20 3.39 -10.15
C GLY A 221 10.28 3.74 -9.10
N GLU A 222 10.33 5.01 -8.69
CA GLU A 222 11.18 5.46 -7.58
C GLU A 222 10.83 4.71 -6.29
N TYR A 223 9.55 4.67 -5.93
CA TYR A 223 9.05 3.97 -4.75
C TYR A 223 9.43 2.48 -4.78
N TYR A 224 9.20 1.81 -5.92
CA TYR A 224 9.52 0.40 -6.07
C TYR A 224 10.99 0.08 -5.82
N HIS A 225 11.89 0.89 -6.38
CA HIS A 225 13.34 0.75 -6.17
C HIS A 225 13.77 1.16 -4.76
N ALA A 226 13.12 2.14 -4.15
CA ALA A 226 13.38 2.57 -2.78
C ALA A 226 13.04 1.48 -1.76
N ILE A 227 11.92 0.76 -1.96
CA ILE A 227 11.53 -0.40 -1.16
C ILE A 227 12.53 -1.55 -1.39
N TRP A 228 12.82 -1.90 -2.64
CA TRP A 228 13.79 -2.96 -2.97
C TRP A 228 15.15 -2.70 -2.31
N SER A 229 15.65 -1.47 -2.36
CA SER A 229 16.95 -1.10 -1.77
C SER A 229 16.98 -1.34 -0.25
N GLY A 230 15.92 -0.95 0.46
CA GLY A 230 15.84 -1.15 1.91
C GLY A 230 15.67 -2.61 2.33
N LEU A 231 14.96 -3.40 1.53
CA LEU A 231 14.78 -4.84 1.76
C LEU A 231 16.06 -5.64 1.42
N SER A 232 16.76 -5.25 0.35
CA SER A 232 18.04 -5.85 -0.05
C SER A 232 19.09 -5.76 1.05
N LEU A 233 19.16 -4.62 1.74
CA LEU A 233 20.03 -4.44 2.93
C LEU A 233 19.75 -5.41 4.07
N LYS A 234 18.53 -5.94 4.18
CA LYS A 234 18.13 -6.94 5.17
C LYS A 234 18.16 -8.37 4.63
N GLY A 235 18.57 -8.57 3.37
CA GLY A 235 18.52 -9.88 2.72
C GLY A 235 17.09 -10.37 2.46
N LEU A 236 16.12 -9.46 2.37
CA LEU A 236 14.70 -9.75 2.16
C LEU A 236 14.23 -9.50 0.72
N ALA A 237 15.13 -9.07 -0.16
CA ALA A 237 14.86 -8.89 -1.59
C ALA A 237 15.80 -9.73 -2.44
N ASP A 238 15.42 -9.92 -3.70
CA ASP A 238 16.30 -10.54 -4.68
C ASP A 238 17.62 -9.79 -4.82
N VAL A 239 18.71 -10.55 -4.96
CA VAL A 239 20.05 -10.02 -5.22
C VAL A 239 20.07 -9.19 -6.50
N LYS A 240 19.24 -9.55 -7.47
CA LYS A 240 19.13 -8.85 -8.74
C LYS A 240 18.22 -7.64 -8.58
N MET A 241 18.73 -6.47 -8.99
CA MET A 241 17.93 -5.25 -9.09
C MET A 241 16.73 -5.44 -10.02
N PRO A 242 15.53 -5.00 -9.62
CA PRO A 242 14.34 -5.17 -10.43
C PRO A 242 14.41 -4.36 -11.73
N SER A 243 13.83 -4.90 -12.79
CA SER A 243 13.64 -4.17 -14.05
C SER A 243 12.35 -3.36 -14.00
N VAL A 244 12.39 -2.16 -14.59
CA VAL A 244 11.25 -1.22 -14.65
C VAL A 244 10.68 -1.04 -16.06
N ASN A 245 11.31 -1.65 -17.07
CA ASN A 245 10.93 -1.51 -18.48
C ASN A 245 10.23 -2.77 -19.03
N THR A 246 9.60 -3.55 -18.16
CA THR A 246 8.84 -4.73 -18.56
C THR A 246 7.41 -4.36 -18.92
N SER A 247 6.74 -5.20 -19.72
CA SER A 247 5.34 -4.98 -20.11
C SER A 247 4.38 -4.97 -18.92
N ASP A 248 4.76 -5.62 -17.81
CA ASP A 248 4.01 -5.74 -16.56
C ASP A 248 4.50 -4.78 -15.45
N ALA A 249 5.41 -3.84 -15.76
CA ALA A 249 6.02 -2.98 -14.75
C ALA A 249 5.00 -2.17 -13.93
N SER A 250 3.97 -1.62 -14.59
CA SER A 250 2.90 -0.89 -13.91
C SER A 250 2.13 -1.75 -12.91
N ASP A 251 1.89 -3.02 -13.25
CA ASP A 251 1.19 -3.96 -12.37
C ASP A 251 2.09 -4.35 -11.19
N CYS A 252 3.37 -4.59 -11.44
CA CYS A 252 4.36 -4.83 -10.40
C CYS A 252 4.47 -3.66 -9.41
N PHE A 253 4.49 -2.42 -9.90
CA PHE A 253 4.53 -1.23 -9.04
C PHE A 253 3.27 -1.13 -8.18
N ASN A 254 2.09 -1.31 -8.78
CA ASN A 254 0.82 -1.29 -8.04
C ASN A 254 0.77 -2.40 -6.98
N LYS A 255 1.17 -3.63 -7.34
CA LYS A 255 1.24 -4.77 -6.41
C LYS A 255 2.17 -4.44 -5.24
N CYS A 256 3.38 -3.91 -5.51
CA CYS A 256 4.33 -3.53 -4.48
C CYS A 256 3.79 -2.41 -3.57
N ILE A 257 3.18 -1.36 -4.11
CA ILE A 257 2.60 -0.27 -3.31
C ILE A 257 1.50 -0.81 -2.39
N ILE A 258 0.59 -1.63 -2.93
CA ILE A 258 -0.51 -2.21 -2.16
C ILE A 258 0.02 -3.17 -1.08
N SER A 259 0.93 -4.09 -1.42
CA SER A 259 1.44 -5.08 -0.47
C SER A 259 2.30 -4.44 0.60
N SER A 260 3.25 -3.58 0.23
CA SER A 260 4.14 -2.90 1.18
C SER A 260 3.37 -1.95 2.09
N SER A 261 2.34 -1.25 1.63
CA SER A 261 1.58 -0.32 2.48
C SER A 261 0.39 -0.95 3.21
N LYS A 262 0.14 -2.25 3.03
CA LYS A 262 -1.10 -2.94 3.43
C LYS A 262 -2.36 -2.23 2.92
N GLY A 263 -2.29 -1.70 1.70
CA GLY A 263 -3.38 -0.98 1.04
C GLY A 263 -3.63 0.45 1.57
N LEU A 264 -2.74 0.99 2.38
CA LEU A 264 -2.85 2.37 2.89
C LEU A 264 -2.19 3.42 1.97
N ALA A 265 -1.54 3.01 0.89
CA ALA A 265 -0.98 3.90 -0.12
C ALA A 265 -1.63 3.70 -1.50
N GLU A 266 -1.65 4.79 -2.27
CA GLU A 266 -2.19 4.85 -3.63
C GLU A 266 -1.27 5.62 -4.58
N ILE A 267 -1.52 5.44 -5.88
CA ILE A 267 -0.92 6.25 -6.94
C ILE A 267 -1.88 7.39 -7.28
N THR A 268 -1.37 8.63 -7.27
CA THR A 268 -2.16 9.81 -7.62
C THR A 268 -2.58 9.80 -9.09
N LYS A 269 -3.79 10.29 -9.37
CA LYS A 269 -4.34 10.45 -10.74
C LYS A 269 -3.81 11.69 -11.47
N ALA A 270 -2.66 12.21 -11.06
CA ALA A 270 -2.07 13.42 -11.63
C ALA A 270 -1.32 13.12 -12.94
N ARG A 271 -0.99 14.17 -13.71
CA ARG A 271 -0.15 14.04 -14.92
C ARG A 271 1.18 13.35 -14.64
N ASN A 272 1.76 13.63 -13.47
CA ASN A 272 2.96 12.99 -12.95
C ASN A 272 2.54 12.20 -11.71
N PRO A 273 2.26 10.89 -11.84
CA PRO A 273 1.77 10.07 -10.74
C PRO A 273 2.83 9.92 -9.65
N THR A 274 2.37 10.00 -8.40
CA THR A 274 3.20 9.87 -7.19
C THR A 274 2.53 8.96 -6.18
N VAL A 275 3.31 8.37 -5.28
CA VAL A 275 2.81 7.53 -4.19
C VAL A 275 2.50 8.40 -2.97
N GLN A 276 1.31 8.23 -2.40
CA GLN A 276 0.87 8.90 -1.18
C GLN A 276 -0.02 7.99 -0.35
N PHE A 277 -0.36 8.38 0.88
CA PHE A 277 -1.41 7.68 1.62
C PHE A 277 -2.77 7.88 0.97
N ILE A 278 -3.64 6.88 1.09
CA ILE A 278 -5.04 6.93 0.63
C ILE A 278 -5.85 8.05 1.30
N HIS A 279 -5.40 8.52 2.47
CA HIS A 279 -6.05 9.60 3.20
C HIS A 279 -5.14 10.26 4.24
N GLU A 280 -5.35 11.55 4.51
CA GLU A 280 -4.62 12.32 5.54
C GLU A 280 -4.77 11.71 6.94
N SER A 281 -5.90 11.03 7.22
CA SER A 281 -6.09 10.40 8.53
C SER A 281 -5.09 9.28 8.83
N VAL A 282 -4.45 8.70 7.81
CA VAL A 282 -3.39 7.71 7.99
C VAL A 282 -2.16 8.37 8.63
N ARG A 283 -1.77 9.54 8.11
CA ARG A 283 -0.68 10.34 8.67
C ARG A 283 -0.99 10.82 10.09
N ASP A 284 -2.22 11.28 10.32
CA ASP A 284 -2.70 11.64 11.66
C ASP A 284 -2.58 10.48 12.64
N PHE A 285 -3.02 9.28 12.26
CA PHE A 285 -2.91 8.09 13.10
C PHE A 285 -1.43 7.78 13.43
N LEU A 286 -0.59 7.70 12.41
CA LEU A 286 0.82 7.32 12.55
C LEU A 286 1.59 8.30 13.44
N ILE A 287 1.40 9.61 13.23
CA ILE A 287 2.17 10.67 13.89
C ILE A 287 1.43 11.25 15.09
N ARG A 288 0.27 11.89 14.87
CA ARG A 288 -0.43 12.66 15.92
C ARG A 288 -0.96 11.75 17.03
N ASP A 289 -1.54 10.61 16.65
CA ASP A 289 -2.14 9.66 17.59
C ASP A 289 -1.13 8.60 18.08
N LYS A 290 0.16 8.81 17.77
CA LYS A 290 1.29 7.96 18.17
C LYS A 290 1.18 6.51 17.68
N GLY A 291 0.54 6.28 16.54
CA GLY A 291 0.40 4.96 15.93
C GLY A 291 1.76 4.28 15.70
N LEU A 292 2.78 5.02 15.23
CA LEU A 292 4.14 4.50 15.04
C LEU A 292 4.72 3.91 16.33
N TYR A 293 4.56 4.59 17.46
CA TYR A 293 5.06 4.12 18.75
C TYR A 293 4.26 2.90 19.26
N GLN A 294 2.97 2.83 18.96
CA GLN A 294 2.15 1.67 19.31
C GLN A 294 2.50 0.42 18.49
N LEU A 295 2.82 0.61 17.20
CA LEU A 295 3.11 -0.46 16.26
C LEU A 295 4.56 -0.95 16.35
N TRP A 296 5.51 -0.01 16.51
CA TRP A 296 6.96 -0.28 16.60
C TRP A 296 7.58 0.47 17.78
N PRO A 297 7.39 -0.02 19.02
CA PRO A 297 7.94 0.62 20.22
C PRO A 297 9.46 0.81 20.19
N GLU A 298 10.18 -0.04 19.45
CA GLU A 298 11.62 -0.02 19.26
C GLU A 298 12.14 1.25 18.55
N LEU A 299 11.30 1.93 17.76
CA LEU A 299 11.63 3.23 17.18
C LEU A 299 11.78 4.33 18.24
N GLY A 300 11.27 4.09 19.45
CA GLY A 300 11.36 5.01 20.58
C GLY A 300 10.68 6.36 20.31
N THR A 301 11.01 7.35 21.14
CA THR A 301 10.42 8.70 21.05
C THR A 301 10.97 9.52 19.87
N ASP A 302 12.16 9.17 19.38
CA ASP A 302 12.83 9.85 18.27
C ASP A 302 12.89 8.94 17.03
N TRP A 303 11.72 8.49 16.61
CA TRP A 303 11.55 7.62 15.45
C TRP A 303 12.07 8.27 14.16
N GLU A 304 12.02 9.61 14.05
CA GLU A 304 12.45 10.35 12.85
C GLU A 304 13.95 10.17 12.57
N SER A 305 14.82 10.28 13.59
CA SER A 305 16.26 10.06 13.37
C SER A 305 16.54 8.61 12.96
N GLN A 306 15.88 7.64 13.60
CA GLN A 306 16.06 6.22 13.25
C GLN A 306 15.57 5.91 11.82
N ALA A 307 14.42 6.48 11.45
CA ALA A 307 13.88 6.35 10.12
C ALA A 307 14.81 7.00 9.08
N HIS A 308 15.28 8.22 9.33
CA HIS A 308 16.22 8.89 8.45
C HIS A 308 17.58 8.17 8.34
N GLU A 309 18.05 7.54 9.42
CA GLU A 309 19.23 6.68 9.37
C GLU A 309 19.01 5.50 8.42
N ARG A 310 17.84 4.86 8.50
CA ARG A 310 17.47 3.77 7.59
C ARG A 310 17.35 4.25 6.14
N LEU A 311 16.68 5.37 5.89
CA LEU A 311 16.54 5.94 4.54
C LEU A 311 17.89 6.34 3.94
N LYS A 312 18.81 6.89 4.75
CA LYS A 312 20.20 7.17 4.36
C LYS A 312 20.90 5.89 3.89
N LEU A 313 20.82 4.81 4.66
CA LEU A 313 21.44 3.53 4.31
C LEU A 313 20.86 2.98 3.00
N CYS A 314 19.54 3.06 2.79
CA CYS A 314 18.91 2.69 1.53
C CYS A 314 19.47 3.52 0.36
N CYS A 315 19.47 4.85 0.47
CA CYS A 315 20.01 5.72 -0.58
C CYS A 315 21.47 5.40 -0.89
N ASN A 316 22.30 5.20 0.15
CA ASN A 316 23.71 4.86 -0.01
C ASN A 316 23.91 3.53 -0.75
N ALA A 317 23.20 2.48 -0.30
CA ALA A 317 23.27 1.17 -0.91
C ALA A 317 22.82 1.18 -2.37
N TYR A 318 21.79 1.96 -2.69
CA TYR A 318 21.29 2.11 -4.05
C TYR A 318 22.30 2.83 -4.95
N VAL A 319 22.82 3.99 -4.52
CA VAL A 319 23.74 4.81 -5.32
C VAL A 319 25.02 4.05 -5.69
N PHE A 320 25.55 3.25 -4.77
CA PHE A 320 26.80 2.51 -4.97
C PHE A 320 26.58 1.04 -5.37
N HIS A 321 25.38 0.68 -5.81
CA HIS A 321 25.10 -0.66 -6.30
C HIS A 321 25.94 -0.95 -7.56
N GLU A 322 26.55 -2.14 -7.64
CA GLU A 322 27.50 -2.52 -8.70
C GLU A 322 26.94 -2.29 -10.12
N VAL A 323 25.69 -2.68 -10.35
CA VAL A 323 25.00 -2.50 -11.64
C VAL A 323 24.90 -1.03 -12.05
N ILE A 324 24.68 -0.13 -11.10
CA ILE A 324 24.59 1.32 -11.36
C ILE A 324 25.97 1.88 -11.65
N VAL A 325 26.98 1.52 -10.85
CA VAL A 325 28.37 1.97 -11.06
C VAL A 325 28.86 1.54 -12.44
N ASN A 326 28.68 0.27 -12.81
CA ASN A 326 29.05 -0.25 -14.13
C ASN A 326 28.28 0.44 -15.28
N ALA A 327 27.00 0.74 -15.08
CA ALA A 327 26.20 1.43 -16.08
C ALA A 327 26.64 2.88 -16.28
N ILE A 328 27.20 3.53 -15.26
CA ILE A 328 27.73 4.89 -15.34
C ILE A 328 29.12 4.89 -15.99
N ASP A 329 30.00 3.96 -15.59
CA ASP A 329 31.35 3.83 -16.14
C ASP A 329 31.36 3.43 -17.62
N GLY A 330 30.36 2.67 -18.06
CA GLY A 330 30.19 2.24 -19.44
C GLY A 330 29.70 3.33 -20.41
N GLN A 331 29.32 4.52 -19.92
CA GLN A 331 28.79 5.60 -20.76
C GLN A 331 29.95 6.33 -21.48
N GLN A 332 30.18 5.99 -22.76
CA GLN A 332 31.28 6.53 -23.57
C GLN A 332 30.92 7.66 -24.56
N SER A 333 29.69 8.22 -24.64
CA SER A 333 29.45 9.32 -25.59
C SER A 333 28.35 10.34 -25.25
N THR A 334 28.28 11.33 -26.15
CA THR A 334 27.98 12.76 -26.03
C THR A 334 26.51 13.13 -25.76
N GLU A 335 26.33 14.10 -24.85
CA GLU A 335 25.12 14.84 -24.46
C GLU A 335 24.55 14.40 -23.09
N ALA A 336 24.88 15.17 -22.04
CA ALA A 336 24.55 14.88 -20.63
C ALA A 336 23.06 14.60 -20.37
N GLN A 337 22.16 15.18 -21.18
CA GLN A 337 20.72 14.96 -21.05
C GLN A 337 20.32 13.52 -21.42
N ARG A 338 20.93 12.94 -22.45
CA ARG A 338 20.62 11.55 -22.88
C ARG A 338 21.07 10.54 -21.83
N ILE A 339 22.26 10.77 -21.25
CA ILE A 339 22.79 9.97 -20.14
C ILE A 339 21.82 9.99 -18.96
N LYS A 340 21.32 11.19 -18.58
CA LYS A 340 20.33 11.34 -17.51
C LYS A 340 19.07 10.52 -17.80
N ASP A 341 18.49 10.68 -18.98
CA ASP A 341 17.22 10.03 -19.33
C ASP A 341 17.36 8.50 -19.39
N ASP A 342 18.48 7.98 -19.92
CA ASP A 342 18.73 6.54 -20.01
C ASP A 342 19.02 5.89 -18.65
N LEU A 343 19.68 6.63 -17.74
CA LEU A 343 19.86 6.19 -16.35
C LEU A 343 18.54 6.17 -15.60
N LEU A 344 17.68 7.20 -15.73
CA LEU A 344 16.40 7.24 -15.04
C LEU A 344 15.41 6.18 -15.53
N LYS A 345 15.49 5.79 -16.82
CA LYS A 345 14.71 4.66 -17.35
C LYS A 345 15.11 3.32 -16.74
N GLN A 346 16.36 3.15 -16.30
CA GLN A 346 16.84 1.89 -15.72
C GLN A 346 16.81 1.93 -14.19
N PHE A 347 17.09 3.09 -13.62
CA PHE A 347 17.33 3.32 -12.20
C PHE A 347 16.51 4.54 -11.73
N PRO A 348 15.17 4.44 -11.69
CA PRO A 348 14.30 5.59 -11.42
C PRO A 348 14.58 6.27 -10.08
N PHE A 349 15.05 5.52 -9.08
CA PHE A 349 15.37 6.04 -7.75
C PHE A 349 16.74 6.75 -7.64
N LEU A 350 17.56 6.74 -8.69
CA LEU A 350 18.94 7.22 -8.63
C LEU A 350 19.05 8.74 -8.39
N GLU A 351 18.17 9.54 -9.00
CA GLU A 351 18.15 11.00 -8.78
C GLU A 351 17.82 11.31 -7.32
N TYR A 352 16.76 10.71 -6.77
CA TYR A 352 16.42 10.89 -5.36
C TYR A 352 17.56 10.47 -4.44
N ALA A 353 18.05 9.24 -4.61
CA ALA A 353 19.02 8.64 -3.71
C ALA A 353 20.34 9.43 -3.68
N SER A 354 20.85 9.83 -4.85
CA SER A 354 22.09 10.61 -4.96
C SER A 354 21.94 12.03 -4.40
N GLN A 355 20.79 12.67 -4.61
CA GLN A 355 20.56 14.05 -4.17
C GLN A 355 20.30 14.16 -2.65
N PHE A 356 19.70 13.14 -2.02
CA PHE A 356 19.24 13.23 -0.63
C PHE A 356 19.90 12.29 0.37
N VAL A 357 20.86 11.44 -0.03
CA VAL A 357 21.61 10.58 0.92
C VAL A 357 22.21 11.40 2.07
N LEU A 358 22.86 12.53 1.79
CA LEU A 358 23.42 13.42 2.81
C LEU A 358 22.34 14.17 3.60
N GLY A 359 21.20 14.49 2.97
CA GLY A 359 20.06 15.13 3.65
C GLY A 359 19.35 14.21 4.65
N HIS A 360 19.28 12.92 4.37
CA HIS A 360 18.83 11.93 5.35
C HIS A 360 19.87 11.72 6.46
N ALA A 361 21.16 11.72 6.13
CA ALA A 361 22.21 11.67 7.15
C ALA A 361 22.14 12.87 8.11
N ASP A 362 21.94 14.09 7.60
CA ASP A 362 21.83 15.30 8.44
C ASP A 362 20.60 15.27 9.35
N ALA A 363 19.47 14.78 8.84
CA ALA A 363 18.28 14.61 9.65
C ALA A 363 18.46 13.53 10.74
N ALA A 364 19.15 12.43 10.43
CA ALA A 364 19.52 11.39 11.41
C ALA A 364 20.51 11.90 12.46
N ALA A 365 21.34 12.90 12.13
CA ALA A 365 22.34 13.48 13.01
C ALA A 365 21.75 14.17 14.26
N HIS A 366 20.42 14.32 14.35
CA HIS A 366 19.78 14.83 15.56
C HIS A 366 20.05 13.93 16.79
N ARG A 367 20.05 12.60 16.63
CA ARG A 367 20.35 11.63 17.71
C ARG A 367 21.39 10.57 17.36
N ILE A 368 21.69 10.35 16.08
CA ILE A 368 22.57 9.29 15.63
C ILE A 368 23.87 9.91 15.11
N THR A 369 25.02 9.45 15.62
CA THR A 369 26.31 9.98 15.16
C THR A 369 26.57 9.61 13.70
N GLN A 370 26.94 10.60 12.88
CA GLN A 370 27.24 10.40 11.45
C GLN A 370 28.74 10.43 11.15
N GLN A 371 29.61 10.51 12.16
CA GLN A 371 31.05 10.67 11.97
C GLN A 371 31.66 9.57 11.07
N GLN A 372 31.36 8.30 11.36
CA GLN A 372 31.86 7.17 10.56
C GLN A 372 31.34 7.22 9.12
N PHE A 373 30.03 7.47 8.96
CA PHE A 373 29.41 7.58 7.65
C PHE A 373 30.09 8.67 6.80
N ILE A 374 30.33 9.86 7.36
CA ILE A 374 30.99 10.96 6.65
C ILE A 374 32.43 10.60 6.28
N SER A 375 33.18 9.95 7.18
CA SER A 375 34.58 9.59 6.92
C SER A 375 34.74 8.51 5.85
N GLU A 376 33.76 7.62 5.72
CA GLU A 376 33.78 6.50 4.77
C GLU A 376 32.99 6.80 3.48
N PHE A 377 32.30 7.94 3.40
CA PHE A 377 31.45 8.29 2.27
C PHE A 377 32.29 8.46 1.00
N PRO A 378 32.02 7.71 -0.09
CA PRO A 378 32.87 7.70 -1.27
C PRO A 378 32.58 8.90 -2.18
N LEU A 379 33.04 10.09 -1.76
CA LEU A 379 32.80 11.36 -2.45
C LEU A 379 33.24 11.35 -3.92
N SER A 380 34.39 10.75 -4.23
CA SER A 380 34.93 10.68 -5.59
C SER A 380 33.99 9.95 -6.55
N SER A 381 33.28 8.93 -6.07
CA SER A 381 32.30 8.17 -6.83
C SER A 381 30.92 8.84 -6.81
N TRP A 382 30.56 9.53 -5.73
CA TRP A 382 29.27 10.21 -5.59
C TRP A 382 29.16 11.50 -6.41
N VAL A 383 30.19 12.35 -6.42
CA VAL A 383 30.18 13.66 -7.09
C VAL A 383 29.78 13.56 -8.57
N PRO A 384 30.33 12.63 -9.37
CA PRO A 384 29.89 12.43 -10.76
C PRO A 384 28.39 12.13 -10.86
N ILE A 385 27.87 11.27 -9.99
CA ILE A 385 26.46 10.86 -9.97
C ILE A 385 25.57 12.05 -9.60
N PHE A 386 25.91 12.77 -8.53
CA PHE A 386 25.18 13.97 -8.10
C PHE A 386 25.10 15.01 -9.23
N ASN A 387 26.23 15.26 -9.90
CA ASN A 387 26.33 16.28 -10.94
C ASN A 387 25.53 15.95 -12.22
N ILE A 388 25.24 14.67 -12.49
CA ILE A 388 24.34 14.26 -13.59
C ILE A 388 22.95 14.85 -13.39
N PHE A 389 22.47 14.89 -12.13
CA PHE A 389 21.11 15.33 -11.80
C PHE A 389 21.02 16.80 -11.38
N GLU A 390 22.13 17.45 -11.03
CA GLU A 390 22.15 18.87 -10.68
C GLU A 390 21.94 19.79 -11.90
N LYS A 391 20.83 20.52 -11.86
CA LYS A 391 20.36 21.42 -12.92
C LYS A 391 21.17 22.72 -12.96
N HIS A 392 21.61 23.22 -11.81
CA HIS A 392 22.31 24.48 -11.68
C HIS A 392 23.82 24.26 -11.68
N LYS A 393 24.51 24.72 -12.73
CA LYS A 393 25.98 24.60 -12.84
C LYS A 393 26.73 25.14 -11.61
N THR A 394 26.18 26.15 -10.94
CA THR A 394 26.75 26.76 -9.73
C THR A 394 26.70 25.87 -8.49
N ARG A 395 25.84 24.84 -8.47
CA ARG A 395 25.69 23.86 -7.39
C ARG A 395 26.39 22.54 -7.68
N ARG A 396 27.03 22.42 -8.86
CA ARG A 396 27.80 21.23 -9.21
C ARG A 396 29.11 21.23 -8.43
N TYR A 397 29.44 20.07 -7.89
CA TYR A 397 30.69 19.84 -7.18
C TYR A 397 31.84 19.68 -8.19
N ASN A 398 32.99 20.31 -7.90
CA ASN A 398 34.21 20.03 -8.65
C ASN A 398 34.78 18.66 -8.23
N GLN A 399 35.66 18.07 -9.05
CA GLN A 399 36.28 16.78 -8.71
C GLN A 399 37.19 16.85 -7.47
N ASP A 400 37.69 18.04 -7.12
CA ASP A 400 38.53 18.30 -5.95
C ASP A 400 37.72 18.71 -4.69
N VAL A 401 36.45 18.31 -4.59
CA VAL A 401 35.61 18.67 -3.45
C VAL A 401 36.05 17.91 -2.20
N ASP A 402 36.64 18.65 -1.28
CA ASP A 402 36.88 18.22 0.09
C ASP A 402 35.56 18.20 0.87
N ILE A 403 35.41 17.28 1.84
CA ILE A 403 34.26 17.19 2.76
C ILE A 403 33.98 18.55 3.42
N LEU A 404 35.01 19.38 3.54
CA LEU A 404 34.93 20.74 4.06
C LEU A 404 34.05 21.71 3.24
N PHE A 405 33.86 21.49 1.92
CA PHE A 405 33.06 22.38 1.06
C PHE A 405 31.55 22.07 1.10
N SER A 406 31.14 20.86 1.48
CA SER A 406 29.72 20.55 1.75
C SER A 406 29.21 21.14 3.08
N ARG A 407 30.10 21.70 3.92
CA ARG A 407 29.75 22.45 5.16
C ARG A 407 28.93 23.71 4.91
N THR A 408 28.95 24.26 3.70
CA THR A 408 28.27 25.53 3.35
C THR A 408 26.85 25.36 2.78
N GLU A 409 26.44 24.16 2.38
CA GLU A 409 25.12 23.91 1.75
C GLU A 409 24.07 23.30 2.70
N GLY A 410 24.00 23.77 3.95
CA GLY A 410 22.80 23.58 4.79
C GLY A 410 22.72 22.34 5.67
N PHE A 411 23.72 21.43 5.67
CA PHE A 411 23.78 20.26 6.57
C PHE A 411 24.35 20.61 7.95
N GLN A 412 23.70 21.54 8.65
CA GLN A 412 24.24 22.16 9.87
C GLN A 412 24.38 21.19 11.05
N THR A 413 23.61 20.11 11.09
CA THR A 413 23.57 19.16 12.22
C THR A 413 24.65 18.10 12.06
N LEU A 414 24.79 17.58 10.83
CA LEU A 414 25.81 16.60 10.42
C LEU A 414 27.22 17.04 10.81
N PHE A 415 27.54 18.32 10.58
CA PHE A 415 28.90 18.84 10.77
C PHE A 415 29.20 19.42 12.16
N ARG A 416 28.18 19.59 13.03
CA ARG A 416 28.39 19.89 14.46
C ARG A 416 29.00 18.71 15.20
N GLN A 417 28.69 17.48 14.77
CA GLN A 417 29.23 16.27 15.38
C GLN A 417 30.69 16.00 14.97
N GLY A 418 31.10 16.34 13.75
CA GLY A 418 32.48 16.14 13.28
C GLY A 418 33.53 17.14 13.80
N SER A 419 33.14 18.11 14.64
CA SER A 419 34.02 19.17 15.16
C SER A 419 34.32 19.03 16.67
N LYS A 420 34.06 17.86 17.27
CA LYS A 420 34.38 17.56 18.67
C LYS A 420 35.44 16.48 18.78
#